data_AF-A0A8D2F6H9-F1
#
_entry.id   AF-A0A8D2F6H9-F1
#
_cell.length_a   1.000
_cell.length_b   1.000
_cell.length_c   1.000
_cell.angle_alpha   90.00
_cell.angle_beta   90.00
_cell.angle_gamma   90.00
#
_symmetry.space_group_name_H-M   'P 1'
#
loop_
_entity.id
_entity.type
_entity.pdbx_description
1 polymer ?
#
loop_
_entity_poly.entity_id
_entity_poly.type
_entity_poly.pdbx_seq_one_letter_code
_entity_poly.pdbx_strand_id
1 'polypeptide(L)'
;MGLQPLEFSDCYLDSPWFRERIRAHEAELERTNKFIKELIKDGKNLIAATKSLSVAQRKFAHSLRDFKFEFIGDAVTDDERCIDASLREFSNFLKNLEEQREIMVS
;
A
#
# COMPACT_ATOMS: atom_id res chain seq x y z
N MET A 1 9.09 29.32 -9.28
CA MET A 1 8.91 30.58 -8.53
C MET A 1 7.52 30.55 -7.89
N GLY A 2 7.40 30.93 -6.62
CA GLY A 2 6.13 30.84 -5.87
C GLY A 2 5.16 32.00 -6.17
N LEU A 3 3.93 31.88 -5.67
CA LEU A 3 2.93 32.95 -5.72
C LEU A 3 3.37 34.11 -4.82
N GLN A 4 3.16 35.34 -5.30
CA GLN A 4 3.40 36.54 -4.49
C GLN A 4 2.35 36.64 -3.38
N PRO A 5 2.70 37.18 -2.19
CA PRO A 5 1.75 37.40 -1.12
C PRO A 5 0.55 38.27 -1.55
N LEU A 6 -0.60 38.02 -0.92
CA LEU A 6 -1.78 38.87 -1.04
C LEU A 6 -1.78 39.84 0.15
N GLU A 7 -1.60 41.13 -0.11
CA GLU A 7 -1.59 42.16 0.92
C GLU A 7 -2.98 42.74 1.14
N PHE A 8 -3.39 42.91 2.40
CA PHE A 8 -4.69 43.51 2.74
C PHE A 8 -4.83 44.95 2.24
N SER A 9 -3.72 45.69 2.17
CA SER A 9 -3.70 47.05 1.62
C SER A 9 -4.05 47.08 0.13
N ASP A 10 -3.86 46.00 -0.62
CA ASP A 10 -4.14 46.00 -2.06
C ASP A 10 -5.63 45.78 -2.35
N CYS A 11 -6.40 45.35 -1.36
CA CYS A 11 -7.84 45.13 -1.47
C CYS A 11 -8.63 46.40 -1.78
N TYR A 12 -8.24 47.56 -1.23
CA TYR A 12 -9.01 48.81 -1.43
C TYR A 12 -8.86 49.37 -2.85
N LEU A 13 -7.70 49.13 -3.49
CA LEU A 13 -7.45 49.58 -4.87
C LEU A 13 -8.12 48.68 -5.89
N ASP A 14 -8.38 47.41 -5.54
CA ASP A 14 -8.99 46.39 -6.39
C ASP A 14 -8.41 46.38 -7.82
N SER A 15 -7.09 46.53 -7.91
CA SER A 15 -6.42 46.68 -9.20
C SER A 15 -6.54 45.40 -10.03
N PRO A 16 -6.51 45.51 -11.38
CA PRO A 16 -6.49 44.34 -12.26
C PRO A 16 -5.39 43.33 -11.89
N TRP A 17 -4.22 43.85 -11.50
CA TRP A 17 -3.07 43.06 -11.04
C TRP A 17 -3.35 42.30 -9.74
N PHE A 18 -4.02 42.93 -8.77
CA PHE A 18 -4.41 42.27 -7.52
C PHE A 18 -5.42 41.14 -7.79
N ARG A 19 -6.43 41.38 -8.63
CA ARG A 19 -7.38 40.34 -9.05
C ARG A 19 -6.72 39.18 -9.78
N GLU A 20 -5.69 39.45 -10.59
CA GLU A 20 -4.91 38.39 -11.24
C GLU A 20 -4.12 37.55 -10.23
N ARG A 21 -3.52 38.18 -9.20
CA ARG A 21 -2.89 37.43 -8.10
C ARG A 21 -3.90 36.56 -7.36
N ILE A 22 -5.08 37.07 -7.02
CA ILE A 22 -6.15 36.29 -6.39
C ILE A 22 -6.50 35.06 -7.25
N ARG A 23 -6.76 35.26 -8.55
CA ARG A 23 -7.08 34.17 -9.47
C ARG A 23 -5.96 33.12 -9.54
N ALA A 24 -4.69 33.54 -9.47
CA ALA A 24 -3.56 32.62 -9.43
C ALA A 24 -3.53 31.78 -8.14
N HIS A 25 -3.84 32.38 -6.99
CA HIS A 25 -3.99 31.66 -5.71
C HIS A 25 -5.18 30.69 -5.73
N GLU A 26 -6.35 31.13 -6.23
CA GLU A 26 -7.52 30.26 -6.39
C GLU A 26 -7.24 29.06 -7.30
N ALA A 27 -6.57 29.29 -8.43
CA ALA A 27 -6.17 28.22 -9.33
C ALA A 27 -5.20 27.24 -8.68
N GLU A 28 -4.26 27.72 -7.88
CA GLU A 28 -3.31 26.87 -7.16
C GLU A 28 -3.98 26.05 -6.05
N LEU A 29 -4.93 26.65 -5.32
CA LEU A 29 -5.75 25.96 -4.33
C LEU A 29 -6.56 24.83 -4.98
N GLU A 30 -7.19 25.08 -6.12
CA GLU A 30 -7.96 24.07 -6.85
C GLU A 30 -7.07 22.92 -7.34
N ARG A 31 -5.90 23.24 -7.91
CA ARG A 31 -4.90 22.24 -8.31
C ARG A 31 -4.46 21.38 -7.13
N THR A 32 -4.12 22.01 -6.01
CA THR A 32 -3.67 21.34 -4.78
C THR A 32 -4.78 20.45 -4.21
N ASN A 33 -6.02 20.93 -4.19
CA ASN A 33 -7.17 20.16 -3.72
C ASN A 33 -7.38 18.89 -4.54
N LYS A 34 -7.33 19.01 -5.87
CA LYS A 34 -7.42 17.87 -6.78
C LYS A 34 -6.27 16.88 -6.56
N PHE A 35 -5.05 17.37 -6.43
CA PHE A 35 -3.88 16.54 -6.16
C PHE A 35 -4.00 15.76 -4.84
N ILE A 36 -4.41 16.43 -3.76
CA ILE A 36 -4.63 15.79 -2.44
C ILE A 36 -5.69 14.68 -2.56
N LYS A 37 -6.79 14.92 -3.28
CA LYS A 37 -7.84 13.90 -3.49
C LYS A 37 -7.32 12.66 -4.21
N GLU A 38 -6.53 12.84 -5.27
CA GLU A 38 -5.91 11.70 -5.97
C GLU A 38 -4.88 10.99 -5.09
N LEU A 39 -4.05 11.73 -4.34
CA LEU A 39 -3.08 11.14 -3.41
C LEU A 39 -3.77 10.27 -2.34
N ILE A 40 -4.90 10.73 -1.79
CA ILE A 40 -5.71 9.95 -0.84
C ILE A 40 -6.25 8.69 -1.51
N LYS A 41 -6.73 8.79 -2.75
CA LYS A 41 -7.25 7.65 -3.51
C LYS A 41 -6.15 6.62 -3.78
N ASP A 42 -4.97 7.07 -4.19
CA ASP A 42 -3.82 6.19 -4.40
C ASP A 42 -3.37 5.52 -3.10
N GLY A 43 -3.35 6.24 -1.98
CA GLY A 43 -3.08 5.68 -0.66
C GLY A 43 -4.09 4.60 -0.25
N LYS A 44 -5.39 4.81 -0.50
CA LYS A 44 -6.42 3.80 -0.27
C LYS A 44 -6.23 2.56 -1.14
N ASN A 45 -5.89 2.75 -2.42
CA ASN A 45 -5.62 1.66 -3.35
C ASN A 45 -4.40 0.84 -2.91
N LEU A 46 -3.33 1.50 -2.43
CA LEU A 46 -2.14 0.84 -1.90
C LEU A 46 -2.46 -0.03 -0.68
N ILE A 47 -3.26 0.48 0.27
CA ILE A 47 -3.71 -0.28 1.44
C ILE A 47 -4.53 -1.50 0.99
N ALA A 48 -5.46 -1.32 0.06
CA ALA A 48 -6.28 -2.41 -0.46
C ALA A 48 -5.43 -3.50 -1.15
N ALA A 49 -4.46 -3.11 -1.98
CA ALA A 49 -3.54 -4.04 -2.63
C ALA A 49 -2.69 -4.80 -1.60
N THR A 50 -2.22 -4.12 -0.55
CA THR A 50 -1.45 -4.73 0.53
C THR A 50 -2.27 -5.77 1.30
N LYS A 51 -3.56 -5.49 1.56
CA LYS A 51 -4.48 -6.45 2.18
C LYS A 51 -4.70 -7.68 1.28
N SER A 52 -4.91 -7.48 -0.01
CA SER A 52 -5.07 -8.57 -0.99
C SER A 52 -3.82 -9.45 -1.08
N LEU A 53 -2.64 -8.82 -1.10
CA LEU A 53 -1.35 -9.52 -1.04
C LEU A 53 -1.26 -10.38 0.21
N SER A 54 -1.62 -9.80 1.36
CA SER A 54 -1.59 -10.51 2.64
C SER A 54 -2.49 -11.74 2.67
N VAL A 55 -3.70 -11.64 2.11
CA VAL A 55 -4.61 -12.78 1.97
C VAL A 55 -4.01 -13.85 1.06
N ALA A 56 -3.42 -13.46 -0.08
CA ALA A 56 -2.78 -14.40 -1.00
C ALA A 56 -1.58 -15.12 -0.36
N GLN A 57 -0.74 -14.41 0.40
CA GLN A 57 0.40 -14.99 1.10
C GLN A 57 -0.04 -15.97 2.20
N ARG A 58 -1.07 -15.64 2.99
CA ARG A 58 -1.64 -16.58 3.97
C ARG A 58 -2.19 -17.84 3.31
N LYS A 59 -2.89 -17.71 2.17
CA LYS A 59 -3.38 -18.85 1.40
C LYS A 59 -2.24 -19.73 0.89
N PHE A 60 -1.18 -19.12 0.36
CA PHE A 60 -0.01 -19.86 -0.11
C PHE A 60 0.71 -20.58 1.04
N ALA A 61 0.88 -19.93 2.19
CA ALA A 61 1.42 -20.56 3.39
C ALA A 61 0.58 -21.79 3.80
N HIS A 62 -0.74 -21.70 3.73
CA HIS A 62 -1.61 -22.85 4.00
C HIS A 62 -1.41 -23.99 2.99
N SER A 63 -1.31 -23.69 1.70
CA SER A 63 -1.01 -24.70 0.67
C SER A 63 0.33 -25.40 0.89
N LEU A 64 1.35 -24.68 1.34
CA LEU A 64 2.65 -25.26 1.68
C LEU A 64 2.57 -26.20 2.88
N ARG A 65 1.78 -25.84 3.90
CA ARG A 65 1.59 -26.66 5.10
C ARG A 65 0.79 -27.94 4.82
N ASP A 66 -0.17 -27.84 3.92
CA ASP A 66 -1.10 -28.92 3.59
C ASP A 66 -0.54 -29.83 2.49
N PHE A 67 0.55 -29.43 1.84
CA PHE A 67 1.26 -30.27 0.90
C PHE A 67 1.68 -31.57 1.58
N LYS A 68 1.38 -32.69 0.93
CA LYS A 68 1.80 -34.02 1.33
C LYS A 68 2.23 -34.77 0.09
N PHE A 69 3.35 -35.47 0.18
CA PHE A 69 3.74 -36.40 -0.87
C PHE A 69 2.76 -37.56 -0.95
N GLU A 70 2.33 -37.88 -2.17
CA GLU A 70 1.82 -39.21 -2.48
C GLU A 70 3.03 -40.10 -2.73
N PHE A 71 3.45 -40.85 -1.71
CA PHE A 71 4.60 -41.74 -1.81
C PHE A 71 4.22 -43.07 -2.45
N ILE A 72 5.14 -43.64 -3.23
CA ILE A 72 4.99 -44.93 -3.91
C ILE A 72 5.67 -46.01 -3.07
N GLY A 73 4.92 -47.03 -2.65
CA GLY A 73 5.40 -48.10 -1.77
C GLY A 73 5.12 -47.85 -0.29
N ASP A 74 5.78 -48.60 0.58
CA ASP A 74 5.39 -48.70 2.00
C ASP A 74 6.20 -47.79 2.95
N ALA A 75 7.09 -46.94 2.42
CA ALA A 75 7.97 -46.09 3.23
C ALA A 75 8.21 -44.71 2.60
N VAL A 76 8.31 -43.69 3.46
CA VAL A 76 8.71 -42.32 3.09
C VAL A 76 10.25 -42.23 3.08
N THR A 77 10.80 -41.69 2.00
CA THR A 77 12.25 -41.44 1.83
C THR A 77 12.74 -40.28 2.70
N ASP A 78 14.05 -40.22 2.94
CA ASP A 78 14.64 -39.11 3.71
C ASP A 78 14.54 -37.77 2.98
N ASP A 79 14.58 -37.76 1.65
CA ASP A 79 14.37 -36.55 0.84
C ASP A 79 12.94 -36.03 0.96
N GLU A 80 11.93 -36.90 0.90
CA GLU A 80 10.53 -36.52 1.11
C GLU A 80 10.28 -35.95 2.50
N ARG A 81 10.92 -36.51 3.55
CA ARG A 81 10.88 -35.96 4.91
C ARG A 81 11.52 -34.59 4.98
N CYS A 82 12.68 -34.42 4.34
CA CYS A 82 13.41 -33.15 4.31
C CYS A 82 12.59 -32.06 3.60
N ILE A 83 11.94 -32.39 2.48
CA ILE A 83 11.09 -31.46 1.75
C ILE A 83 9.82 -31.11 2.55
N ASP A 84 9.13 -32.09 3.15
CA ASP A 84 7.95 -31.82 4.00
C ASP A 84 8.29 -30.88 5.16
N ALA A 85 9.42 -31.12 5.84
CA ALA A 85 9.91 -30.25 6.91
C ALA A 85 10.21 -28.83 6.40
N SER A 86 10.89 -28.71 5.25
CA SER A 86 11.23 -27.41 4.64
C SER A 86 9.98 -26.60 4.26
N LEU A 87 8.96 -27.25 3.70
CA LEU A 87 7.70 -26.58 3.31
C LEU A 87 6.91 -26.11 4.53
N ARG A 88 6.90 -26.90 5.62
CA ARG A 88 6.29 -26.49 6.90
C ARG A 88 7.01 -25.30 7.51
N GLU A 89 8.35 -25.29 7.50
CA GLU A 89 9.12 -24.16 8.02
C GLU A 89 8.84 -22.90 7.21
N PHE A 90 8.83 -23.00 5.87
CA PHE A 90 8.52 -21.87 5.01
C PHE A 90 7.08 -21.36 5.18
N SER A 91 6.12 -22.26 5.38
CA SER A 91 4.74 -21.89 5.74
C SER A 91 4.68 -21.07 7.04
N ASN A 92 5.37 -21.51 8.09
CA ASN A 92 5.41 -20.80 9.37
C ASN A 92 6.08 -19.42 9.23
N PHE A 93 7.17 -19.34 8.47
CA PHE A 93 7.83 -18.07 8.17
C PHE A 93 6.88 -17.08 7.49
N LEU A 94 6.17 -17.51 6.44
CA LEU A 94 5.20 -16.67 5.74
C LEU A 94 4.04 -16.24 6.65
N LYS A 95 3.56 -17.13 7.52
CA LYS A 95 2.50 -16.79 8.49
C LYS A 95 2.95 -15.69 9.45
N ASN A 96 4.15 -15.82 10.02
CA ASN A 96 4.71 -14.83 10.94
C ASN A 96 4.93 -13.48 10.25
N LEU A 97 5.43 -13.49 9.01
CA LEU A 97 5.62 -12.28 8.22
C LEU A 97 4.28 -11.54 8.01
N GLU A 98 3.22 -12.29 7.71
CA GLU A 98 1.89 -11.70 7.49
C GLU A 98 1.23 -11.21 8.78
N GLU A 99 1.48 -11.85 9.93
CA GLU A 99 1.07 -11.34 11.23
C GLU A 99 1.73 -9.98 11.53
N GLN A 100 3.02 -9.82 11.22
CA GLN A 100 3.71 -8.53 11.38
C GLN A 100 3.20 -7.47 10.38
N ARG A 101 2.93 -7.87 9.13
CA ARG A 101 2.35 -6.96 8.13
C ARG A 101 0.97 -6.46 8.53
N GLU A 102 0.15 -7.30 9.15
CA GLU A 102 -1.19 -6.93 9.62
C GLU A 102 -1.14 -5.80 10.67
N ILE A 103 -0.17 -5.86 11.60
CA ILE A 103 0.05 -4.81 12.61
C ILE A 103 0.38 -3.46 11.94
N MET A 104 1.15 -3.46 10.85
CA MET A 104 1.54 -2.23 10.15
C MET A 104 0.40 -1.56 9.36
N VAL A 105 -0.64 -2.32 9.02
CA VAL A 105 -1.77 -1.87 8.17
C VAL A 105 -3.05 -1.66 9.00
N SER A 106 -2.97 -1.89 10.32
CA SER A 106 -4.01 -1.65 11.33
C SER A 106 -4.16 -0.16 11.63
#